data_AF-A0A8T3Z439-F1
#
_entry.id   AF-A0A8T3Z439-F1
#
_cell.length_a   1.000
_cell.length_b   1.000
_cell.length_c   1.000
_cell.angle_alpha   90.00
_cell.angle_beta   90.00
_cell.angle_gamma   90.00
#
_symmetry.space_group_name_H-M   'P 1'
#
loop_
_entity.id
_entity.type
_entity.pdbx_description
1 polymer ?
#
loop_
_entity_poly.entity_id
_entity_poly.type
_entity_poly.pdbx_seq_one_letter_code
_entity_poly.pdbx_strand_id
1 'polypeptide(L)'
;MALLKTGDVEVRDYQKNIAKAASERSTLVVLPTGMGKTLISVLVAVERLEKFPGTKVLITAPTRPLNAQHKKSFESLTSIPKGKIVLVTGKTPPHERAEMYDGATVVIATPQTIENDLREGRLNMRDFSFVTFDESHRGVKDYAYSDIARKFMLQSRQPLVLALTASPGWTESKIKEVCKNLFIKAVEIRSESDGDVEEYVKPVDRDYVYVDFPEDFKRIRGLLQDVLKEDMEWLKSHHYVPTTIPSRTMLLGLQNRTAARYSATKNYMLIWPLIRSAEAIKLSHAIELIETQGIPFLHEYFEKMKGSKKRTDQRLLKHGKIIDAIGLIEGLNDRDIDHPKTDKIREMVRDFVDKDPETKIIIFANFRSTVDKIKKFLEKDGIPTETLVGQSMKNGSGMSQDEQIDVLKRFRDGKFNVLCGTSVSEEGIDVPSVDYAIFHEAVPSEIRAIQRRGRIGRHSAGKAIFLITRGTRDEAYFFSSMNKERKMKKVLRDMKETGIVNKKRNLMDWASD
;
A
#
# COMPACT_ATOMS: atom_id res chain seq x y z
N MET A 1 -16.14 24.23 -21.52
CA MET A 1 -15.55 22.89 -21.68
C MET A 1 -16.38 22.10 -22.68
N ALA A 2 -16.10 22.26 -23.98
CA ALA A 2 -16.74 21.54 -25.08
C ALA A 2 -16.35 20.05 -25.11
N LEU A 3 -15.19 19.69 -24.53
CA LEU A 3 -14.74 18.29 -24.45
C LEU A 3 -15.33 17.51 -23.27
N LEU A 4 -16.04 18.16 -22.34
CA LEU A 4 -16.64 17.51 -21.17
C LEU A 4 -18.07 17.06 -21.49
N LYS A 5 -18.39 15.78 -21.24
CA LYS A 5 -19.77 15.28 -21.29
C LYS A 5 -20.44 15.60 -19.96
N THR A 6 -21.25 16.66 -19.94
CA THR A 6 -21.94 17.16 -18.74
C THR A 6 -23.20 16.38 -18.36
N GLY A 7 -23.57 15.34 -19.11
CA GLY A 7 -24.89 14.68 -19.02
C GLY A 7 -25.18 13.98 -17.69
N ASP A 8 -24.18 13.40 -17.01
CA ASP A 8 -24.44 12.47 -15.89
C ASP A 8 -23.61 12.74 -14.62
N VAL A 9 -22.70 13.72 -14.61
CA VAL A 9 -21.80 13.96 -13.47
C VAL A 9 -21.81 15.42 -13.04
N GLU A 10 -22.45 15.68 -11.90
CA GLU A 10 -22.41 16.97 -11.23
C GLU A 10 -21.01 17.22 -10.65
N VAL A 11 -20.33 18.23 -11.18
CA VAL A 11 -19.02 18.65 -10.68
C VAL A 11 -19.23 19.53 -9.47
N ARG A 12 -18.69 19.11 -8.32
CA ARG A 12 -18.80 19.81 -7.05
C ARG A 12 -17.93 21.07 -7.04
N ASP A 13 -18.31 22.09 -6.29
CA ASP A 13 -17.63 23.38 -6.35
C ASP A 13 -16.19 23.34 -5.86
N TYR A 14 -15.88 22.56 -4.82
CA TYR A 14 -14.48 22.35 -4.40
C TYR A 14 -13.64 21.72 -5.52
N GLN A 15 -14.22 20.83 -6.34
CA GLN A 15 -13.50 20.20 -7.45
C GLN A 15 -13.22 21.21 -8.56
N LYS A 16 -14.18 22.10 -8.87
CA LYS A 16 -13.98 23.20 -9.83
C LYS A 16 -12.89 24.15 -9.36
N ASN A 17 -12.92 24.53 -8.07
CA ASN A 17 -11.95 25.45 -7.48
C ASN A 17 -10.54 24.86 -7.51
N ILE A 18 -10.38 23.59 -7.11
CA ILE A 18 -9.09 22.90 -7.17
C ILE A 18 -8.62 22.75 -8.63
N ALA A 19 -9.51 22.36 -9.55
CA ALA A 19 -9.16 22.21 -10.96
C ALA A 19 -8.67 23.54 -11.55
N LYS A 20 -9.38 24.64 -11.29
CA LYS A 20 -8.99 25.99 -11.72
C LYS A 20 -7.59 26.36 -11.22
N ALA A 21 -7.33 26.19 -9.93
CA ALA A 21 -6.01 26.45 -9.34
C ALA A 21 -4.91 25.57 -9.97
N ALA A 22 -5.22 24.29 -10.22
CA ALA A 22 -4.30 23.33 -10.83
C ALA A 22 -4.05 23.59 -12.32
N SER A 23 -4.96 24.23 -13.04
CA SER A 23 -4.80 24.61 -14.45
C SER A 23 -3.81 25.76 -14.67
N GLU A 24 -3.58 26.59 -13.64
CA GLU A 24 -2.69 27.75 -13.71
C GLU A 24 -1.22 27.41 -13.39
N ARG A 25 -0.98 26.44 -12.50
CA ARG A 25 0.36 26.08 -12.02
C ARG A 25 0.44 24.63 -11.58
N SER A 26 1.63 24.03 -11.68
CA SER A 26 1.85 22.65 -11.23
C SER A 26 1.50 22.49 -9.75
N THR A 27 0.54 21.62 -9.45
CA THR A 27 -0.12 21.59 -8.14
C THR A 27 -0.18 20.18 -7.57
N LEU A 28 0.13 20.05 -6.27
CA LEU A 28 -0.16 18.85 -5.48
C LEU A 28 -1.52 19.03 -4.82
N VAL A 29 -2.46 18.17 -5.17
CA VAL A 29 -3.78 18.11 -4.55
C VAL A 29 -3.79 16.99 -3.52
N VAL A 30 -4.02 17.38 -2.27
CA VAL A 30 -4.25 16.47 -1.16
C VAL A 30 -5.73 16.50 -0.84
N LEU A 31 -6.42 15.42 -1.16
CA LEU A 31 -7.87 15.32 -1.05
C LEU A 31 -8.25 13.93 -0.51
N PRO A 32 -9.21 13.82 0.43
CA PRO A 32 -9.64 12.54 0.97
C PRO A 32 -10.08 11.57 -0.14
N THR A 33 -9.94 10.29 0.15
CA THR A 33 -10.43 9.21 -0.71
C THR A 33 -11.94 9.35 -0.96
N GLY A 34 -12.39 8.96 -2.15
CA GLY A 34 -13.81 9.08 -2.53
C GLY A 34 -14.26 10.48 -2.99
N MET A 35 -13.43 11.51 -2.84
CA MET A 35 -13.79 12.89 -3.20
C MET A 35 -13.57 13.26 -4.69
N GLY A 36 -13.37 12.27 -5.56
CA GLY A 36 -13.30 12.49 -7.02
C GLY A 36 -11.99 13.09 -7.53
N LYS A 37 -10.83 12.68 -7.00
CA LYS A 37 -9.49 13.08 -7.52
C LYS A 37 -9.34 12.85 -9.03
N THR A 38 -9.88 11.75 -9.55
CA THR A 38 -9.87 11.45 -11.00
C THR A 38 -10.64 12.50 -11.81
N LEU A 39 -11.78 12.98 -11.31
CA LEU A 39 -12.56 14.02 -11.99
C LEU A 39 -11.77 15.33 -12.09
N ILE A 40 -11.03 15.70 -11.04
CA ILE A 40 -10.12 16.87 -11.08
C ILE A 40 -9.07 16.71 -12.19
N SER A 41 -8.48 15.52 -12.34
CA SER A 41 -7.54 15.23 -13.44
C SER A 41 -8.18 15.39 -14.82
N VAL A 42 -9.42 14.89 -14.99
CA VAL A 42 -10.17 15.03 -16.24
C VAL A 42 -10.46 16.50 -16.56
N LEU A 43 -10.90 17.29 -15.59
CA LEU A 43 -11.21 18.72 -15.77
C LEU A 43 -9.97 19.50 -16.23
N VAL A 44 -8.83 19.32 -15.55
CA VAL A 44 -7.58 19.99 -15.91
C VAL A 44 -7.08 19.51 -17.27
N ALA A 45 -7.16 18.20 -17.57
CA ALA A 45 -6.77 17.66 -18.86
C ALA A 45 -7.60 18.25 -20.01
N VAL A 46 -8.92 18.34 -19.84
CA VAL A 46 -9.84 18.95 -20.83
C VAL A 46 -9.50 20.42 -21.05
N GLU A 47 -9.33 21.20 -19.99
CA GLU A 47 -8.97 22.61 -20.10
C GLU A 47 -7.64 22.79 -20.85
N ARG A 48 -6.65 21.93 -20.59
CA ARG A 48 -5.36 21.96 -21.28
C ARG A 48 -5.46 21.61 -22.76
N LEU A 49 -6.26 20.61 -23.11
CA LEU A 49 -6.48 20.23 -24.51
C LEU A 49 -7.22 21.32 -25.29
N GLU A 50 -8.17 22.02 -24.66
CA GLU A 50 -8.88 23.16 -25.26
C GLU A 50 -7.95 24.37 -25.42
N LYS A 51 -7.11 24.65 -24.43
CA LYS A 51 -6.17 25.78 -24.46
C LYS A 51 -4.99 25.57 -25.42
N PHE A 52 -4.56 24.32 -25.60
CA PHE A 52 -3.46 23.95 -26.50
C PHE A 52 -3.90 22.82 -27.45
N PRO A 53 -4.70 23.14 -28.48
CA PRO A 53 -5.15 22.16 -29.46
C PRO A 53 -3.99 21.43 -30.13
N GLY A 54 -4.17 20.12 -30.38
CA GLY A 54 -3.13 19.27 -30.98
C GLY A 54 -2.08 18.72 -30.00
N THR A 55 -2.10 19.16 -28.73
CA THR A 55 -1.26 18.55 -27.69
C THR A 55 -1.85 17.26 -27.13
N LYS A 56 -1.04 16.51 -26.40
CA LYS A 56 -1.37 15.25 -25.72
C LYS A 56 -1.34 15.44 -24.21
N VAL A 57 -2.04 14.57 -23.49
CA VAL A 57 -1.98 14.51 -22.02
C VAL A 57 -1.60 13.10 -21.57
N LEU A 58 -0.87 13.01 -20.47
CA LEU A 58 -0.45 11.75 -19.87
C LEU A 58 -1.03 11.59 -18.46
N ILE A 59 -1.68 10.46 -18.21
CA ILE A 59 -2.18 10.08 -16.89
C ILE A 59 -1.40 8.85 -16.42
N THR A 60 -0.74 8.97 -15.27
CA THR A 60 0.04 7.85 -14.71
C THR A 60 -0.48 7.45 -13.34
N ALA A 61 -0.71 6.15 -13.17
CA ALA A 61 -1.09 5.56 -11.89
C ALA A 61 -0.30 4.26 -11.63
N PRO A 62 -0.03 3.89 -10.37
CA PRO A 62 0.93 2.83 -10.06
C PRO A 62 0.57 1.44 -10.59
N THR A 63 -0.72 1.14 -10.76
CA THR A 63 -1.21 -0.19 -11.10
C THR A 63 -2.06 -0.20 -12.37
N ARG A 64 -2.04 -1.32 -13.09
CA ARG A 64 -2.82 -1.49 -14.33
C ARG A 64 -4.34 -1.37 -14.12
N PRO A 65 -4.94 -1.92 -13.04
CA PRO A 65 -6.37 -1.76 -12.81
C PRO A 65 -6.78 -0.29 -12.61
N LEU A 66 -5.96 0.50 -11.91
CA LEU A 66 -6.22 1.93 -11.71
C LEU A 66 -6.14 2.71 -13.02
N ASN A 67 -5.15 2.39 -13.87
CA ASN A 67 -5.06 2.96 -15.21
C ASN A 67 -6.25 2.57 -16.10
N ALA A 68 -6.77 1.33 -16.00
CA ALA A 68 -7.97 0.92 -16.72
C ALA A 68 -9.22 1.66 -16.23
N GLN A 69 -9.32 1.94 -14.92
CA GLN A 69 -10.38 2.77 -14.34
C GLN A 69 -10.31 4.22 -14.84
N HIS A 70 -9.10 4.79 -14.91
CA HIS A 70 -8.88 6.11 -15.48
C HIS A 70 -9.30 6.15 -16.96
N LYS A 71 -8.97 5.14 -17.77
CA LYS A 71 -9.43 5.04 -19.17
C LYS A 71 -10.95 5.08 -19.28
N LYS A 72 -11.66 4.25 -18.49
CA LYS A 72 -13.13 4.26 -18.47
C LYS A 72 -13.69 5.62 -18.05
N SER A 73 -13.05 6.29 -17.10
CA SER A 73 -13.46 7.62 -16.63
C SER A 73 -13.30 8.66 -17.74
N PHE A 74 -12.17 8.67 -18.46
CA PHE A 74 -11.98 9.57 -19.61
C PHE A 74 -12.97 9.27 -20.76
N GLU A 75 -13.22 8.00 -21.07
CA GLU A 75 -14.18 7.61 -22.14
C GLU A 75 -15.63 8.00 -21.82
N SER A 76 -16.01 7.96 -20.55
CA SER A 76 -17.37 8.32 -20.08
C SER A 76 -17.54 9.82 -19.91
N LEU A 77 -16.55 10.50 -19.32
CA LEU A 77 -16.65 11.92 -18.95
C LEU A 77 -16.27 12.88 -20.07
N THR A 78 -15.62 12.42 -21.14
CA THR A 78 -15.17 13.30 -22.23
C THR A 78 -15.76 12.91 -23.58
N SER A 79 -15.89 13.89 -24.48
CA SER A 79 -16.28 13.69 -25.89
C SER A 79 -15.09 13.31 -26.78
N ILE A 80 -13.91 13.06 -26.20
CA ILE A 80 -12.73 12.57 -26.92
C ILE A 80 -13.04 11.20 -27.53
N PRO A 81 -12.74 10.95 -28.83
CA PRO A 81 -12.98 9.67 -29.45
C PRO A 81 -12.28 8.54 -28.69
N LYS A 82 -12.98 7.41 -28.44
CA LYS A 82 -12.43 6.29 -27.66
C LYS A 82 -11.09 5.78 -28.19
N GLY A 83 -10.89 5.76 -29.51
CA GLY A 83 -9.63 5.36 -30.14
C GLY A 83 -8.45 6.32 -29.88
N LYS A 84 -8.71 7.54 -29.41
CA LYS A 84 -7.70 8.54 -29.02
C LYS A 84 -7.33 8.48 -27.53
N ILE A 85 -8.00 7.63 -26.75
CA ILE A 85 -7.74 7.39 -25.32
C ILE A 85 -7.09 6.01 -25.19
N VAL A 86 -5.77 5.99 -25.05
CA VAL A 86 -5.00 4.74 -25.10
C VAL A 86 -4.52 4.31 -23.71
N LEU A 87 -4.62 3.01 -23.41
CA LEU A 87 -4.05 2.39 -22.22
C LEU A 87 -2.79 1.63 -22.63
N VAL A 88 -1.62 2.16 -22.29
CA VAL A 88 -0.34 1.56 -22.64
C VAL A 88 0.17 0.71 -21.49
N THR A 89 0.53 -0.55 -21.77
CA THR A 89 1.00 -1.49 -20.76
C THR A 89 2.30 -2.16 -21.19
N GLY A 90 3.09 -2.64 -20.22
CA GLY A 90 4.28 -3.44 -20.52
C GLY A 90 3.99 -4.81 -21.17
N LYS A 91 2.73 -5.23 -21.32
CA LYS A 91 2.36 -6.42 -22.12
C LYS A 91 2.27 -6.11 -23.62
N THR A 92 2.00 -4.86 -23.98
CA THR A 92 1.90 -4.41 -25.37
C THR A 92 3.30 -4.38 -26.00
N PRO A 93 3.53 -5.00 -27.18
CA PRO A 93 4.82 -4.98 -27.85
C PRO A 93 5.38 -3.56 -28.09
N PRO A 94 6.70 -3.34 -28.04
CA PRO A 94 7.28 -2.00 -28.15
C PRO A 94 6.91 -1.22 -29.41
N HIS A 95 6.77 -1.87 -30.56
CA HIS A 95 6.41 -1.22 -31.82
C HIS A 95 4.96 -0.71 -31.79
N GLU A 96 4.02 -1.52 -31.33
CA GLU A 96 2.62 -1.12 -31.13
C GLU A 96 2.50 0.05 -30.14
N ARG A 97 3.34 0.08 -29.09
CA ARG A 97 3.32 1.21 -28.13
C ARG A 97 3.66 2.54 -28.80
N ALA A 98 4.61 2.57 -29.73
CA ALA A 98 4.98 3.78 -30.47
C ALA A 98 3.79 4.30 -31.30
N GLU A 99 3.13 3.42 -32.06
CA GLU A 99 1.94 3.77 -32.85
C GLU A 99 0.78 4.26 -31.97
N MET A 100 0.57 3.63 -30.81
CA MET A 100 -0.42 4.07 -29.82
C MET A 100 -0.13 5.49 -29.33
N TYR A 101 1.14 5.84 -29.09
CA TYR A 101 1.51 7.19 -28.67
C TYR A 101 1.22 8.22 -29.76
N ASP A 102 1.56 7.94 -31.02
CA ASP A 102 1.36 8.85 -32.14
C ASP A 102 -0.12 9.16 -32.39
N GLY A 103 -0.95 8.11 -32.36
CA GLY A 103 -2.39 8.23 -32.57
C GLY A 103 -3.15 8.89 -31.43
N ALA A 104 -2.62 8.92 -30.20
CA ALA A 104 -3.37 9.30 -29.00
C ALA A 104 -3.50 10.81 -28.76
N THR A 105 -4.57 11.18 -28.05
CA THR A 105 -4.75 12.48 -27.37
C THR A 105 -4.57 12.33 -25.86
N VAL A 106 -5.05 11.21 -25.30
CA VAL A 106 -4.91 10.86 -23.88
C VAL A 106 -4.14 9.55 -23.78
N VAL A 107 -2.97 9.59 -23.14
CA VAL A 107 -2.16 8.40 -22.86
C VAL A 107 -2.32 8.06 -21.39
N ILE A 108 -2.64 6.81 -21.08
CA ILE A 108 -2.79 6.33 -19.70
C ILE A 108 -1.89 5.12 -19.53
N ALA A 109 -1.02 5.12 -18.52
CA ALA A 109 -0.01 4.08 -18.39
C ALA A 109 0.57 3.93 -16.99
N THR A 110 1.16 2.76 -16.72
CA THR A 110 1.97 2.56 -15.51
C THR A 110 3.29 3.32 -15.61
N PRO A 111 3.84 3.83 -14.49
CA PRO A 111 4.98 4.75 -14.52
C PRO A 111 6.23 4.09 -15.11
N GLN A 112 6.47 2.82 -14.76
CA GLN A 112 7.60 2.05 -15.28
C GLN A 112 7.58 1.92 -16.81
N THR A 113 6.40 1.81 -17.42
CA THR A 113 6.27 1.69 -18.89
C THR A 113 6.67 3.00 -19.56
N ILE A 114 6.19 4.13 -19.05
CA ILE A 114 6.56 5.45 -19.55
C ILE A 114 8.05 5.73 -19.35
N GLU A 115 8.58 5.45 -18.17
CA GLU A 115 10.01 5.64 -17.87
C GLU A 115 10.90 4.87 -18.85
N ASN A 116 10.60 3.58 -19.08
CA ASN A 116 11.34 2.74 -20.01
C ASN A 116 11.23 3.26 -21.45
N ASP A 117 10.02 3.61 -21.91
CA ASP A 117 9.82 4.12 -23.27
C ASP A 117 10.47 5.49 -23.50
N LEU A 118 10.54 6.34 -22.48
CA LEU A 118 11.33 7.57 -22.52
C LEU A 118 12.83 7.30 -22.54
N ARG A 119 13.32 6.28 -21.82
CA ARG A 119 14.74 5.92 -21.74
C ARG A 119 15.24 5.32 -23.05
N GLU A 120 14.41 4.52 -23.69
CA GLU A 120 14.70 3.85 -24.95
C GLU A 120 14.32 4.69 -26.18
N GLY A 121 13.90 5.95 -25.99
CA GLY A 121 13.63 6.90 -27.08
C GLY A 121 12.35 6.65 -27.88
N ARG A 122 11.46 5.76 -27.41
CA ARG A 122 10.18 5.45 -28.06
C ARG A 122 9.08 6.49 -27.80
N LEU A 123 9.20 7.21 -26.70
CA LEU A 123 8.27 8.28 -26.33
C LEU A 123 9.04 9.59 -26.21
N ASN A 124 8.45 10.67 -26.72
CA ASN A 124 8.94 12.04 -26.54
C ASN A 124 7.85 12.90 -25.88
N MET A 125 8.23 13.74 -24.91
CA MET A 125 7.28 14.58 -24.16
C MET A 125 7.01 15.95 -24.81
N ARG A 126 7.59 16.25 -25.98
CA ARG A 126 7.48 17.55 -26.66
C ARG A 126 6.04 17.96 -26.97
N ASP A 127 5.21 16.99 -27.35
CA ASP A 127 3.82 17.21 -27.74
C ASP A 127 2.84 17.02 -26.56
N PHE A 128 3.36 16.73 -25.37
CA PHE A 128 2.55 16.62 -24.16
C PHE A 128 2.46 17.99 -23.47
N SER A 129 1.25 18.42 -23.09
CA SER A 129 1.02 19.68 -22.38
C SER A 129 0.60 19.50 -20.91
N PHE A 130 0.35 18.26 -20.49
CA PHE A 130 -0.13 17.94 -19.15
C PHE A 130 0.26 16.52 -18.71
N VAL A 131 0.68 16.38 -17.45
CA VAL A 131 0.90 15.08 -16.79
C VAL A 131 0.16 15.03 -15.46
N THR A 132 -0.59 13.95 -15.22
CA THR A 132 -1.09 13.59 -13.90
C THR A 132 -0.27 12.46 -13.28
N PHE A 133 0.19 12.68 -12.05
CA PHE A 133 0.77 11.66 -11.17
C PHE A 133 -0.23 11.29 -10.07
N ASP A 134 -0.97 10.21 -10.28
CA ASP A 134 -1.89 9.67 -9.27
C ASP A 134 -1.13 8.86 -8.20
N GLU A 135 -1.63 8.86 -6.96
CA GLU A 135 -0.89 8.34 -5.80
C GLU A 135 0.53 8.92 -5.68
N SER A 136 0.64 10.24 -5.83
CA SER A 136 1.89 11.00 -5.95
C SER A 136 2.83 10.90 -4.74
N HIS A 137 2.36 10.37 -3.60
CA HIS A 137 3.17 10.08 -2.42
C HIS A 137 4.31 9.07 -2.70
N ARG A 138 4.29 8.40 -3.86
CA ARG A 138 5.36 7.55 -4.38
C ARG A 138 6.49 8.30 -5.06
N GLY A 139 6.31 9.58 -5.41
CA GLY A 139 7.30 10.43 -6.06
C GLY A 139 8.48 10.83 -5.17
N VAL A 140 9.01 9.90 -4.40
CA VAL A 140 10.17 10.05 -3.52
C VAL A 140 11.28 9.14 -4.01
N LYS A 141 12.54 9.49 -3.71
CA LYS A 141 13.73 8.76 -4.17
C LYS A 141 13.72 8.55 -5.71
N ASP A 142 14.30 7.43 -6.15
CA ASP A 142 14.43 7.04 -7.56
C ASP A 142 13.17 6.33 -8.11
N TYR A 143 11.98 6.69 -7.64
CA TYR A 143 10.76 6.17 -8.24
C TYR A 143 10.56 6.76 -9.64
N ALA A 144 9.99 5.96 -10.56
CA ALA A 144 9.78 6.31 -11.97
C ALA A 144 9.14 7.70 -12.20
N TYR A 145 8.29 8.18 -11.28
CA TYR A 145 7.70 9.52 -11.37
C TYR A 145 8.73 10.65 -11.45
N SER A 146 9.81 10.58 -10.68
CA SER A 146 10.86 11.61 -10.65
C SER A 146 11.51 11.78 -12.04
N ASP A 147 11.76 10.67 -12.72
CA ASP A 147 12.36 10.65 -14.06
C ASP A 147 11.40 11.14 -15.14
N ILE A 148 10.13 10.73 -15.07
CA ILE A 148 9.08 11.19 -15.99
C ILE A 148 8.88 12.70 -15.84
N ALA A 149 8.76 13.19 -14.61
CA ALA A 149 8.54 14.61 -14.33
C ALA A 149 9.72 15.45 -14.86
N ARG A 150 10.96 15.03 -14.59
CA ARG A 150 12.16 15.70 -15.10
C ARG A 150 12.17 15.78 -16.63
N LYS A 151 11.94 14.67 -17.32
CA LYS A 151 11.89 14.65 -18.80
C LYS A 151 10.75 15.50 -19.34
N PHE A 152 9.58 15.44 -18.72
CA PHE A 152 8.42 16.24 -19.12
C PHE A 152 8.71 17.75 -19.00
N MET A 153 9.27 18.18 -17.87
CA MET A 153 9.65 19.58 -17.65
C MET A 153 10.72 20.08 -18.62
N LEU A 154 11.64 19.22 -19.06
CA LEU A 154 12.70 19.57 -20.01
C LEU A 154 12.25 19.60 -21.48
N GLN A 155 11.35 18.70 -21.88
CA GLN A 155 11.00 18.49 -23.29
C GLN A 155 9.69 19.16 -23.71
N SER A 156 8.71 19.26 -22.81
CA SER A 156 7.39 19.84 -23.11
C SER A 156 7.52 21.34 -23.40
N ARG A 157 6.81 21.82 -24.43
CA ARG A 157 6.71 23.25 -24.75
C ARG A 157 5.87 24.03 -23.73
N GLN A 158 4.95 23.34 -23.05
CA GLN A 158 3.97 23.94 -22.13
C GLN A 158 3.74 22.96 -20.98
N PRO A 159 4.69 22.78 -20.05
CA PRO A 159 4.56 21.77 -19.00
C PRO A 159 3.57 22.21 -17.92
N LEU A 160 2.64 21.32 -17.58
CA LEU A 160 1.79 21.43 -16.40
C LEU A 160 1.68 20.07 -15.70
N VAL A 161 1.95 20.03 -14.39
CA VAL A 161 1.93 18.80 -13.59
C VAL A 161 0.83 18.86 -12.55
N LEU A 162 -0.02 17.83 -12.50
CA LEU A 162 -0.96 17.61 -11.41
C LEU A 162 -0.55 16.37 -10.62
N ALA A 163 -0.26 16.53 -9.34
CA ALA A 163 0.01 15.42 -8.43
C ALA A 163 -1.22 15.19 -7.54
N LEU A 164 -1.71 13.96 -7.45
CA LEU A 164 -2.92 13.62 -6.70
C LEU A 164 -2.58 12.60 -5.61
N THR A 165 -3.01 12.84 -4.37
CA THR A 165 -2.88 11.87 -3.28
C THR A 165 -3.91 12.12 -2.18
N ALA A 166 -4.29 11.08 -1.44
CA ALA A 166 -5.04 11.25 -0.19
C ALA A 166 -4.12 11.42 1.02
N SER A 167 -2.87 10.99 0.90
CA SER A 167 -1.93 10.89 2.01
C SER A 167 -0.51 11.08 1.48
N PRO A 168 0.02 12.32 1.46
CA PRO A 168 1.34 12.63 0.91
C PRO A 168 2.51 12.16 1.79
N GLY A 169 2.22 11.73 3.03
CA GLY A 169 3.19 11.31 4.04
C GLY A 169 3.07 12.13 5.31
N TRP A 170 3.63 11.63 6.42
CA TRP A 170 3.46 12.21 7.77
C TRP A 170 4.55 13.20 8.20
N THR A 171 5.57 13.43 7.37
CA THR A 171 6.63 14.41 7.64
C THR A 171 6.66 15.49 6.55
N GLU A 172 6.92 16.72 6.96
CA GLU A 172 7.07 17.85 6.05
C GLU A 172 8.19 17.62 5.03
N SER A 173 9.32 17.03 5.45
CA SER A 173 10.45 16.70 4.58
C SER A 173 10.04 15.80 3.40
N LYS A 174 9.19 14.81 3.66
CA LYS A 174 8.73 13.87 2.64
C LYS A 174 7.75 14.53 1.67
N ILE A 175 6.85 15.38 2.16
CA ILE A 175 5.93 16.13 1.30
C ILE A 175 6.73 17.12 0.42
N LYS A 176 7.71 17.81 1.00
CA LYS A 176 8.64 18.69 0.27
C LYS A 176 9.46 17.92 -0.77
N GLU A 177 9.89 16.69 -0.47
CA GLU A 177 10.58 15.82 -1.42
C GLU A 177 9.69 15.47 -2.62
N VAL A 178 8.42 15.10 -2.39
CA VAL A 178 7.45 14.87 -3.48
C VAL A 178 7.26 16.13 -4.32
N CYS A 179 7.06 17.28 -3.67
CA CYS A 179 6.91 18.55 -4.39
C CYS A 179 8.14 18.90 -5.22
N LYS A 180 9.34 18.65 -4.66
CA LYS A 180 10.63 18.83 -5.31
C LYS A 180 10.75 17.95 -6.56
N ASN A 181 10.55 16.64 -6.41
CA ASN A 181 10.75 15.67 -7.49
C ASN A 181 9.72 15.81 -8.63
N LEU A 182 8.50 16.26 -8.32
CA LEU A 182 7.42 16.43 -9.29
C LEU A 182 7.27 17.88 -9.78
N PHE A 183 8.20 18.78 -9.45
CA PHE A 183 8.21 20.19 -9.86
C PHE A 183 6.91 20.95 -9.50
N ILE A 184 6.38 20.67 -8.31
CA ILE A 184 5.17 21.28 -7.79
C ILE A 184 5.45 22.69 -7.29
N LYS A 185 4.57 23.62 -7.67
CA LYS A 185 4.63 25.05 -7.36
C LYS A 185 3.57 25.48 -6.35
N ALA A 186 2.52 24.69 -6.16
CA ALA A 186 1.43 24.96 -5.23
C ALA A 186 0.88 23.68 -4.62
N VAL A 187 0.28 23.80 -3.44
CA VAL A 187 -0.38 22.67 -2.78
C VAL A 187 -1.79 23.08 -2.41
N GLU A 188 -2.75 22.31 -2.89
CA GLU A 188 -4.17 22.42 -2.54
C GLU A 188 -4.51 21.31 -1.56
N ILE A 189 -4.93 21.69 -0.36
CA ILE A 189 -5.25 20.74 0.72
C ILE A 189 -6.71 20.92 1.09
N ARG A 190 -7.45 19.80 1.06
CA ARG A 190 -8.75 19.67 1.72
C ARG A 190 -8.73 18.47 2.66
N SER A 191 -9.37 18.63 3.79
CA SER A 191 -9.56 17.65 4.84
C SER A 191 -11.04 17.27 4.92
N GLU A 192 -11.33 16.19 5.65
CA GLU A 192 -12.70 15.74 5.89
C GLU A 192 -13.57 16.76 6.63
N SER A 193 -12.93 17.72 7.33
CA SER A 193 -13.57 18.77 8.13
C SER A 193 -13.59 20.14 7.45
N ASP A 194 -13.11 20.25 6.22
CA ASP A 194 -13.23 21.51 5.47
C ASP A 194 -14.67 21.67 4.98
N GLY A 195 -15.30 22.83 5.22
CA GLY A 195 -16.74 23.01 4.99
C GLY A 195 -17.20 22.81 3.54
N ASP A 196 -16.31 22.99 2.54
CA ASP A 196 -16.60 22.72 1.13
C ASP A 196 -16.51 21.22 0.74
N VAL A 197 -16.05 20.37 1.66
CA VAL A 197 -15.88 18.92 1.48
C VAL A 197 -16.71 18.12 2.47
N GLU A 198 -16.92 18.63 3.69
CA GLU A 198 -17.59 17.96 4.81
C GLU A 198 -18.96 17.38 4.42
N GLU A 199 -19.76 18.11 3.65
CA GLU A 199 -21.09 17.65 3.18
C GLU A 199 -21.04 16.40 2.29
N TYR A 200 -19.90 16.13 1.66
CA TYR A 200 -19.70 14.96 0.79
C TYR A 200 -18.98 13.81 1.51
N VAL A 201 -18.46 14.05 2.71
CA VAL A 201 -17.76 13.04 3.51
C VAL A 201 -18.80 12.24 4.28
N LYS A 202 -18.96 10.98 3.89
CA LYS A 202 -19.77 10.05 4.69
C LYS A 202 -18.96 9.62 5.91
N PRO A 203 -19.52 9.72 7.13
CA PRO A 203 -18.84 9.28 8.33
C PRO A 203 -18.62 7.76 8.26
N VAL A 204 -17.38 7.34 8.49
CA VAL A 204 -17.03 5.94 8.68
C VAL A 204 -16.87 5.73 10.18
N ASP A 205 -17.77 4.95 10.78
CA ASP A 205 -17.68 4.60 12.20
C ASP A 205 -16.45 3.71 12.42
N ARG A 206 -15.77 3.93 13.54
CA ARG A 206 -14.51 3.28 13.87
C ARG A 206 -14.67 2.49 15.15
N ASP A 207 -14.41 1.21 15.06
CA ASP A 207 -14.47 0.32 16.21
C ASP A 207 -13.11 -0.36 16.43
N TYR A 208 -12.70 -0.41 17.69
CA TYR A 208 -11.42 -0.94 18.12
C TYR A 208 -11.68 -2.14 19.03
N VAL A 209 -11.55 -3.34 18.46
CA VAL A 209 -11.81 -4.58 19.16
C VAL A 209 -10.48 -5.10 19.71
N TYR A 210 -10.31 -4.98 21.02
CA TYR A 210 -9.15 -5.50 21.72
C TYR A 210 -9.30 -6.98 22.02
N VAL A 211 -8.23 -7.73 21.77
CA VAL A 211 -8.13 -9.16 22.06
C VAL A 211 -6.94 -9.36 23.00
N ASP A 212 -7.14 -10.12 24.07
CA ASP A 212 -6.06 -10.40 25.00
C ASP A 212 -5.10 -11.46 24.42
N PHE A 213 -3.80 -11.27 24.64
CA PHE A 213 -2.78 -12.24 24.26
C PHE A 213 -2.77 -13.40 25.28
N PRO A 214 -3.05 -14.66 24.88
CA PRO A 214 -3.17 -15.78 25.83
C PRO A 214 -1.90 -16.00 26.67
N GLU A 215 -2.06 -16.47 27.92
CA GLU A 215 -0.92 -16.74 28.82
C GLU A 215 0.04 -17.79 28.26
N ASP A 216 -0.48 -18.84 27.64
CA ASP A 216 0.36 -19.85 26.96
C ASP A 216 1.20 -19.22 25.83
N PHE A 217 0.63 -18.26 25.09
CA PHE A 217 1.34 -17.56 24.02
C PHE A 217 2.39 -16.59 24.60
N LYS A 218 2.09 -15.94 25.73
CA LYS A 218 3.07 -15.13 26.48
C LYS A 218 4.25 -15.97 26.93
N ARG A 219 4.01 -17.18 27.43
CA ARG A 219 5.06 -18.11 27.86
C ARG A 219 5.96 -18.52 26.69
N ILE A 220 5.37 -18.96 25.57
CA ILE A 220 6.12 -19.30 24.35
C ILE A 220 6.94 -18.10 23.88
N ARG A 221 6.32 -16.92 23.77
CA ARG A 221 7.00 -15.70 23.36
C ARG A 221 8.17 -15.36 24.28
N GLY A 222 8.01 -15.47 25.60
CA GLY A 222 9.06 -15.22 26.58
C GLY A 222 10.28 -16.12 26.36
N LEU A 223 10.06 -17.42 26.16
CA LEU A 223 11.13 -18.37 25.85
C LEU A 223 11.89 -17.99 24.57
N LEU A 224 11.18 -17.60 23.50
CA LEU A 224 11.79 -17.16 22.25
C LEU A 224 12.56 -15.83 22.39
N GLN A 225 12.00 -14.88 23.16
CA GLN A 225 12.59 -13.57 23.41
C GLN A 225 13.88 -13.67 24.21
N ASP A 226 13.93 -14.58 25.18
CA ASP A 226 15.11 -14.85 25.96
C ASP A 226 16.29 -15.30 25.10
N VAL A 227 16.07 -16.29 24.21
CA VAL A 227 17.13 -16.79 23.31
C VAL A 227 17.53 -15.69 22.32
N LEU A 228 16.57 -14.92 21.82
CA LEU A 228 16.85 -13.77 20.96
C LEU A 228 17.73 -12.75 21.68
N LYS A 229 17.44 -12.46 22.96
CA LYS A 229 18.22 -11.53 23.78
C LYS A 229 19.65 -12.01 23.96
N GLU A 230 19.86 -13.31 24.21
CA GLU A 230 21.19 -13.92 24.30
C GLU A 230 22.01 -13.71 23.01
N ASP A 231 21.40 -13.89 21.84
CA ASP A 231 22.04 -13.61 20.54
C ASP A 231 22.36 -12.12 20.35
N MET A 232 21.45 -11.23 20.75
CA MET A 232 21.63 -9.78 20.62
C MET A 232 22.72 -9.25 21.54
N GLU A 233 22.78 -9.73 22.78
CA GLU A 233 23.82 -9.38 23.74
C GLU A 233 25.20 -9.82 23.27
N TRP A 234 25.30 -11.03 22.70
CA TRP A 234 26.55 -11.51 22.11
C TRP A 234 27.00 -10.64 20.94
N LEU A 235 26.09 -10.32 20.00
CA LEU A 235 26.44 -9.48 18.85
C LEU A 235 26.87 -8.06 19.27
N LYS A 236 26.26 -7.51 20.32
CA LYS A 236 26.63 -6.19 20.86
C LYS A 236 27.99 -6.23 21.57
N SER A 237 28.23 -7.21 22.44
CA SER A 237 29.48 -7.32 23.21
C SER A 237 30.70 -7.56 22.31
N HIS A 238 30.49 -8.12 21.12
CA HIS A 238 31.52 -8.31 20.10
C HIS A 238 31.54 -7.19 19.03
N HIS A 239 30.85 -6.08 19.28
CA HIS A 239 30.84 -4.87 18.43
C HIS A 239 30.30 -5.06 17.00
N TYR A 240 29.49 -6.09 16.74
CA TYR A 240 28.83 -6.29 15.43
C TYR A 240 27.57 -5.44 15.27
N VAL A 241 26.92 -5.09 16.37
CA VAL A 241 25.77 -4.17 16.43
C VAL A 241 25.94 -3.16 17.56
N PRO A 242 25.41 -1.93 17.43
CA PRO A 242 25.55 -0.90 18.46
C PRO A 242 24.54 -1.06 19.61
N THR A 243 23.52 -1.89 19.44
CA THR A 243 22.37 -2.01 20.37
C THR A 243 21.91 -3.46 20.50
N THR A 244 21.27 -3.79 21.61
CA THR A 244 20.60 -5.09 21.85
C THR A 244 19.24 -5.20 21.17
N ILE A 245 18.75 -4.13 20.53
CA ILE A 245 17.47 -4.11 19.81
C ILE A 245 17.69 -3.63 18.36
N PRO A 246 18.55 -4.30 17.57
CA PRO A 246 18.81 -3.91 16.20
C PRO A 246 17.58 -4.19 15.32
N SER A 247 17.35 -3.35 14.31
CA SER A 247 16.29 -3.60 13.34
C SER A 247 16.61 -4.81 12.46
N ARG A 248 15.58 -5.48 11.92
CA ARG A 248 15.76 -6.58 10.95
C ARG A 248 16.63 -6.16 9.76
N THR A 249 16.49 -4.92 9.29
CA THR A 249 17.33 -4.34 8.23
C THR A 249 18.79 -4.25 8.62
N MET A 250 19.08 -3.86 9.88
CA MET A 250 20.45 -3.83 10.39
C MET A 250 21.06 -5.23 10.46
N LEU A 251 20.30 -6.22 10.94
CA LEU A 251 20.75 -7.62 11.00
C LEU A 251 21.01 -8.22 9.61
N LEU A 252 20.13 -7.95 8.64
CA LEU A 252 20.33 -8.37 7.24
C LEU A 252 21.55 -7.69 6.62
N GLY A 253 21.74 -6.39 6.87
CA GLY A 253 22.93 -5.65 6.43
C GLY A 253 24.22 -6.19 7.07
N LEU A 254 24.18 -6.55 8.35
CA LEU A 254 25.28 -7.24 9.02
C LEU A 254 25.58 -8.59 8.35
N GLN A 255 24.57 -9.42 8.14
CA GLN A 255 24.73 -10.74 7.53
C GLN A 255 25.36 -10.64 6.14
N ASN A 256 24.88 -9.74 5.29
CA ASN A 256 25.41 -9.54 3.93
C ASN A 256 26.88 -9.10 3.95
N ARG A 257 27.22 -8.11 4.79
CA ARG A 257 28.61 -7.61 4.89
C ARG A 257 29.56 -8.67 5.47
N THR A 258 29.12 -9.38 6.49
CA THR A 258 29.91 -10.43 7.14
C THR A 258 30.11 -11.62 6.20
N ALA A 259 29.08 -12.00 5.43
CA ALA A 259 29.17 -13.08 4.45
C ALA A 259 30.12 -12.73 3.31
N ALA A 260 30.06 -11.50 2.78
CA ALA A 260 30.98 -11.01 1.76
C ALA A 260 32.44 -11.05 2.27
N ARG A 261 32.68 -10.57 3.49
CA ARG A 261 34.01 -10.62 4.12
C ARG A 261 34.49 -12.05 4.34
N TYR A 262 33.63 -12.96 4.79
CA TYR A 262 33.97 -14.37 4.97
C TYR A 262 34.35 -15.02 3.64
N SER A 263 33.59 -14.78 2.57
CA SER A 263 33.89 -15.30 1.24
C SER A 263 35.25 -14.82 0.71
N ALA A 264 35.60 -13.56 0.96
CA ALA A 264 36.85 -12.95 0.51
C ALA A 264 38.07 -13.39 1.33
N THR A 265 37.93 -13.52 2.65
CA THR A 265 39.06 -13.73 3.57
C THR A 265 39.21 -15.16 4.06
N LYS A 266 38.13 -15.97 3.98
CA LYS A 266 37.99 -17.26 4.67
C LYS A 266 38.27 -17.18 6.19
N ASN A 267 38.09 -16.00 6.79
CA ASN A 267 38.29 -15.82 8.22
C ASN A 267 37.17 -16.50 9.03
N TYR A 268 37.49 -17.65 9.63
CA TYR A 268 36.56 -18.47 10.41
C TYR A 268 35.97 -17.74 11.64
N MET A 269 36.59 -16.66 12.13
CA MET A 269 36.02 -15.84 13.21
C MET A 269 34.67 -15.20 12.81
N LEU A 270 34.42 -15.03 11.51
CA LEU A 270 33.17 -14.46 10.98
C LEU A 270 32.00 -15.45 10.96
N ILE A 271 32.23 -16.73 11.28
CA ILE A 271 31.15 -17.73 11.30
C ILE A 271 30.16 -17.45 12.44
N TRP A 272 30.64 -17.08 13.62
CA TRP A 272 29.78 -16.81 14.78
C TRP A 272 28.80 -15.65 14.58
N PRO A 273 29.22 -14.45 14.11
CA PRO A 273 28.26 -13.39 13.81
C PRO A 273 27.29 -13.77 12.70
N LEU A 274 27.69 -14.60 11.71
CA LEU A 274 26.76 -15.11 10.70
C LEU A 274 25.68 -16.02 11.29
N ILE A 275 26.09 -16.92 12.19
CA ILE A 275 25.17 -17.83 12.88
C ILE A 275 24.22 -17.03 13.77
N ARG A 276 24.73 -16.20 14.68
CA ARG A 276 23.95 -15.44 15.65
C ARG A 276 23.00 -14.44 14.99
N SER A 277 23.43 -13.75 13.93
CA SER A 277 22.53 -12.87 13.18
C SER A 277 21.43 -13.63 12.44
N ALA A 278 21.71 -14.83 11.94
CA ALA A 278 20.71 -15.67 11.30
C ALA A 278 19.70 -16.26 12.31
N GLU A 279 20.17 -16.72 13.47
CA GLU A 279 19.34 -17.19 14.58
C GLU A 279 18.40 -16.09 15.06
N ALA A 280 18.93 -14.89 15.29
CA ALA A 280 18.16 -13.71 15.64
C ALA A 280 17.03 -13.37 14.65
N ILE A 281 17.32 -13.41 13.34
CA ILE A 281 16.31 -13.15 12.31
C ILE A 281 15.20 -14.21 12.36
N LYS A 282 15.55 -15.47 12.59
CA LYS A 282 14.60 -16.59 12.69
C LYS A 282 13.73 -16.47 13.95
N LEU A 283 14.34 -16.19 15.11
CA LEU A 283 13.62 -15.97 16.36
C LEU A 283 12.70 -14.75 16.29
N SER A 284 13.17 -13.65 15.69
CA SER A 284 12.33 -12.46 15.48
C SER A 284 11.10 -12.75 14.61
N HIS A 285 11.26 -13.66 13.64
CA HIS A 285 10.15 -14.12 12.81
C HIS A 285 9.23 -15.11 13.55
N ALA A 286 9.76 -16.03 14.36
CA ALA A 286 8.97 -16.92 15.21
C ALA A 286 8.08 -16.11 16.20
N ILE A 287 8.64 -15.06 16.80
CA ILE A 287 7.89 -14.11 17.65
C ILE A 287 6.80 -13.38 16.85
N GLU A 288 7.09 -12.99 15.61
CA GLU A 288 6.08 -12.39 14.72
C GLU A 288 4.92 -13.36 14.47
N LEU A 289 5.20 -14.63 14.21
CA LEU A 289 4.18 -15.65 13.93
C LEU A 289 3.24 -15.87 15.12
N ILE A 290 3.75 -16.00 16.35
CA ILE A 290 2.88 -16.18 17.52
C ILE A 290 2.04 -14.95 17.84
N GLU A 291 2.59 -13.75 17.61
CA GLU A 291 1.88 -12.50 17.89
C GLU A 291 0.81 -12.15 16.84
N THR A 292 0.89 -12.72 15.63
CA THR A 292 0.05 -12.29 14.50
C THR A 292 -0.74 -13.42 13.83
N GLN A 293 -0.14 -14.60 13.60
CA GLN A 293 -0.75 -15.68 12.81
C GLN A 293 -1.24 -16.87 13.65
N GLY A 294 -0.69 -17.06 14.85
CA GLY A 294 -1.09 -18.11 15.80
C GLY A 294 -0.23 -19.38 15.78
N ILE A 295 -0.66 -20.35 16.59
CA ILE A 295 0.07 -21.59 16.86
C ILE A 295 0.29 -22.46 15.62
N PRO A 296 -0.70 -22.71 14.74
CA PRO A 296 -0.50 -23.61 13.60
C PRO A 296 0.64 -23.18 12.67
N PHE A 297 0.82 -21.88 12.46
CA PHE A 297 1.90 -21.36 11.62
C PHE A 297 3.26 -21.41 12.32
N LEU A 298 3.29 -21.15 13.62
CA LEU A 298 4.51 -21.29 14.39
C LEU A 298 4.96 -22.76 14.45
N HIS A 299 4.00 -23.68 14.60
CA HIS A 299 4.25 -25.11 14.55
C HIS A 299 4.81 -25.52 13.17
N GLU A 300 4.14 -25.17 12.07
CA GLU A 300 4.64 -25.46 10.71
C GLU A 300 6.04 -24.87 10.46
N TYR A 301 6.32 -23.69 11.01
CA TYR A 301 7.64 -23.05 10.93
C TYR A 301 8.73 -23.89 11.60
N PHE A 302 8.48 -24.40 12.80
CA PHE A 302 9.43 -25.27 13.51
C PHE A 302 9.51 -26.68 12.90
N GLU A 303 8.43 -27.23 12.35
CA GLU A 303 8.48 -28.50 11.60
C GLU A 303 9.38 -28.41 10.37
N LYS A 304 9.25 -27.33 9.59
CA LYS A 304 10.17 -27.04 8.49
C LYS A 304 11.62 -26.88 8.98
N MET A 305 11.81 -26.34 10.18
CA MET A 305 13.12 -26.20 10.80
C MET A 305 13.72 -27.56 11.18
N LYS A 306 12.93 -28.49 11.74
CA LYS A 306 13.35 -29.86 12.07
C LYS A 306 13.86 -30.63 10.84
N GLY A 307 13.22 -30.44 9.69
CA GLY A 307 13.66 -31.02 8.41
C GLY A 307 14.91 -30.38 7.79
N SER A 308 15.39 -29.26 8.32
CA SER A 308 16.49 -28.48 7.73
C SER A 308 17.87 -28.97 8.17
N LYS A 309 18.78 -29.19 7.20
CA LYS A 309 20.19 -29.54 7.44
C LYS A 309 21.07 -28.33 7.80
N LYS A 310 20.53 -27.11 7.88
CA LYS A 310 21.33 -25.91 8.14
C LYS A 310 21.82 -25.91 9.60
N ARG A 311 23.11 -25.60 9.80
CA ARG A 311 23.73 -25.53 11.13
C ARG A 311 23.01 -24.61 12.11
N THR A 312 22.44 -23.49 11.64
CA THR A 312 21.68 -22.55 12.46
C THR A 312 20.37 -23.13 12.95
N ASP A 313 19.66 -23.91 12.12
CA ASP A 313 18.43 -24.60 12.51
C ASP A 313 18.73 -25.66 13.58
N GLN A 314 19.73 -26.50 13.30
CA GLN A 314 20.17 -27.56 14.21
C GLN A 314 20.65 -27.05 15.57
N ARG A 315 21.19 -25.82 15.62
CA ARG A 315 21.62 -25.19 16.87
C ARG A 315 20.45 -24.64 17.67
N LEU A 316 19.50 -23.95 17.03
CA LEU A 316 18.28 -23.47 17.68
C LEU A 316 17.47 -24.64 18.25
N LEU A 317 17.29 -25.71 17.48
CA LEU A 317 16.51 -26.88 17.90
C LEU A 317 17.12 -27.64 19.10
N LYS A 318 18.41 -27.42 19.41
CA LYS A 318 19.08 -28.02 20.57
C LYS A 318 19.08 -27.10 21.80
N HIS A 319 18.59 -25.87 21.67
CA HIS A 319 18.57 -24.92 22.76
C HIS A 319 17.43 -25.25 23.73
N GLY A 320 17.71 -25.37 25.03
CA GLY A 320 16.72 -25.82 26.04
C GLY A 320 15.41 -25.04 25.99
N LYS A 321 15.47 -23.70 26.03
CA LYS A 321 14.27 -22.83 25.92
C LYS A 321 13.49 -23.01 24.61
N ILE A 322 14.15 -23.37 23.51
CA ILE A 322 13.48 -23.61 22.23
C ILE A 322 12.80 -24.98 22.24
N ILE A 323 13.42 -25.98 22.86
CA ILE A 323 12.80 -27.30 23.07
C ILE A 323 11.53 -27.13 23.92
N ASP A 324 11.61 -26.39 25.03
CA ASP A 324 10.46 -26.10 25.88
C ASP A 324 9.35 -25.37 25.12
N ALA A 325 9.73 -24.38 24.29
CA ALA A 325 8.77 -23.65 23.46
C ALA A 325 8.09 -24.58 22.44
N ILE A 326 8.85 -25.44 21.75
CA ILE A 326 8.32 -26.40 20.78
C ILE A 326 7.33 -27.37 21.44
N GLY A 327 7.65 -27.90 22.63
CA GLY A 327 6.73 -28.79 23.35
C GLY A 327 5.40 -28.10 23.72
N LEU A 328 5.44 -26.83 24.11
CA LEU A 328 4.22 -26.04 24.34
C LEU A 328 3.44 -25.80 23.03
N ILE A 329 4.14 -25.51 21.93
CA ILE A 329 3.54 -25.27 20.62
C ILE A 329 2.82 -26.52 20.11
N GLU A 330 3.48 -27.69 20.18
CA GLU A 330 2.90 -28.99 19.81
C GLU A 330 1.65 -29.30 20.63
N GLY A 331 1.73 -29.19 21.95
CA GLY A 331 0.58 -29.46 22.82
C GLY A 331 -0.61 -28.48 22.63
N LEU A 332 -0.38 -27.27 22.15
CA LEU A 332 -1.45 -26.34 21.76
C LEU A 332 -2.01 -26.66 20.37
N ASN A 333 -1.13 -27.02 19.43
CA ASN A 333 -1.52 -27.38 18.08
C ASN A 333 -2.38 -28.65 18.04
N ASP A 334 -2.05 -29.65 18.86
CA ASP A 334 -2.82 -30.89 18.99
C ASP A 334 -4.22 -30.67 19.57
N ARG A 335 -4.40 -29.59 20.33
CA ARG A 335 -5.70 -29.13 20.86
C ARG A 335 -6.45 -28.19 19.92
N ASP A 336 -5.94 -27.98 18.70
CA ASP A 336 -6.48 -27.04 17.70
C ASP A 336 -6.63 -25.60 18.24
N ILE A 337 -5.75 -25.21 19.18
CA ILE A 337 -5.76 -23.85 19.74
C ILE A 337 -5.10 -22.88 18.78
N ASP A 338 -5.78 -21.76 18.51
CA ASP A 338 -5.32 -20.75 17.58
C ASP A 338 -5.32 -19.32 18.16
N HIS A 339 -4.86 -18.36 17.37
CA HIS A 339 -4.91 -16.95 17.71
C HIS A 339 -6.38 -16.48 17.91
N PRO A 340 -6.73 -15.87 19.06
CA PRO A 340 -8.14 -15.59 19.40
C PRO A 340 -8.83 -14.57 18.46
N LYS A 341 -8.05 -13.82 17.68
CA LYS A 341 -8.58 -12.96 16.61
C LYS A 341 -9.36 -13.73 15.54
N THR A 342 -8.96 -14.96 15.22
CA THR A 342 -9.65 -15.77 14.22
C THR A 342 -11.08 -16.06 14.68
N ASP A 343 -11.25 -16.44 15.96
CA ASP A 343 -12.56 -16.64 16.59
C ASP A 343 -13.36 -15.34 16.65
N LYS A 344 -12.72 -14.22 17.01
CA LYS A 344 -13.41 -12.92 17.06
C LYS A 344 -13.91 -12.48 15.69
N ILE A 345 -13.15 -12.73 14.62
CA ILE A 345 -13.62 -12.49 13.24
C ILE A 345 -14.85 -13.33 12.94
N ARG A 346 -14.82 -14.63 13.25
CA ARG A 346 -15.94 -15.54 13.02
C ARG A 346 -17.20 -15.09 13.74
N GLU A 347 -17.10 -14.75 15.02
CA GLU A 347 -18.20 -14.21 15.83
C GLU A 347 -18.80 -12.96 15.17
N MET A 348 -17.97 -11.95 14.85
CA MET A 348 -18.46 -10.71 14.24
C MET A 348 -19.08 -10.93 12.87
N VAL A 349 -18.46 -11.74 12.01
CA VAL A 349 -18.97 -12.00 10.65
C VAL A 349 -20.31 -12.71 10.73
N ARG A 350 -20.45 -13.71 11.61
CA ARG A 350 -21.72 -14.39 11.85
C ARG A 350 -22.78 -13.42 12.34
N ASP A 351 -22.48 -12.59 13.34
CA ASP A 351 -23.42 -11.58 13.85
C ASP A 351 -23.88 -10.59 12.78
N PHE A 352 -23.00 -10.23 11.83
CA PHE A 352 -23.35 -9.33 10.73
C PHE A 352 -24.23 -10.01 9.69
N VAL A 353 -23.86 -11.23 9.28
CA VAL A 353 -24.61 -12.01 8.28
C VAL A 353 -25.97 -12.46 8.82
N ASP A 354 -26.07 -12.79 10.10
CA ASP A 354 -27.34 -13.19 10.75
C ASP A 354 -28.31 -12.00 10.85
N LYS A 355 -27.80 -10.77 10.98
CA LYS A 355 -28.62 -9.55 10.98
C LYS A 355 -29.07 -9.15 9.58
N ASP A 356 -28.18 -9.30 8.60
CA ASP A 356 -28.43 -8.97 7.21
C ASP A 356 -27.63 -9.93 6.30
N PRO A 357 -28.29 -10.93 5.69
CA PRO A 357 -27.60 -11.88 4.81
C PRO A 357 -26.93 -11.23 3.60
N GLU A 358 -27.39 -10.05 3.17
CA GLU A 358 -26.87 -9.32 2.00
C GLU A 358 -25.72 -8.37 2.33
N THR A 359 -25.36 -8.24 3.61
CA THR A 359 -24.30 -7.35 4.07
C THR A 359 -22.96 -7.73 3.44
N LYS A 360 -22.25 -6.74 2.89
CA LYS A 360 -20.95 -6.94 2.25
C LYS A 360 -19.81 -6.67 3.23
N ILE A 361 -18.98 -7.69 3.44
CA ILE A 361 -17.86 -7.67 4.38
C ILE A 361 -16.55 -7.85 3.64
N ILE A 362 -15.55 -7.02 3.97
CA ILE A 362 -14.17 -7.25 3.56
C ILE A 362 -13.27 -7.45 4.77
N ILE A 363 -12.41 -8.46 4.71
CA ILE A 363 -11.46 -8.80 5.78
C ILE A 363 -10.05 -8.66 5.23
N PHE A 364 -9.23 -7.82 5.87
CA PHE A 364 -7.86 -7.57 5.48
C PHE A 364 -6.88 -8.23 6.46
N ALA A 365 -5.96 -9.04 5.93
CA ALA A 365 -4.81 -9.56 6.65
C ALA A 365 -3.51 -9.28 5.89
N ASN A 366 -2.36 -9.26 6.56
CA ASN A 366 -1.09 -8.97 5.88
C ASN A 366 -0.54 -10.19 5.12
N PHE A 367 -0.81 -11.40 5.61
CA PHE A 367 -0.28 -12.65 5.06
C PHE A 367 -1.35 -13.44 4.31
N ARG A 368 -0.97 -14.04 3.18
CA ARG A 368 -1.87 -14.91 2.39
C ARG A 368 -2.33 -16.13 3.18
N SER A 369 -1.41 -16.70 3.95
CA SER A 369 -1.68 -17.83 4.82
C SER A 369 -2.80 -17.53 5.82
N THR A 370 -2.79 -16.34 6.43
CA THR A 370 -3.87 -15.85 7.30
C THR A 370 -5.19 -15.67 6.54
N VAL A 371 -5.13 -15.11 5.32
CA VAL A 371 -6.31 -14.95 4.45
C VAL A 371 -6.96 -16.31 4.13
N ASP A 372 -6.18 -17.29 3.71
CA ASP A 372 -6.66 -18.64 3.38
C ASP A 372 -7.25 -19.35 4.59
N LYS A 373 -6.66 -19.11 5.77
CA LYS A 373 -7.14 -19.66 7.03
C LYS A 373 -8.48 -19.05 7.46
N ILE A 374 -8.62 -17.72 7.41
CA ILE A 374 -9.89 -17.05 7.70
C ILE A 374 -10.97 -17.55 6.72
N LYS A 375 -10.66 -17.68 5.43
CA LYS A 375 -11.59 -18.27 4.44
C LYS A 375 -12.06 -19.66 4.88
N LYS A 376 -11.13 -20.59 5.12
CA LYS A 376 -11.47 -21.96 5.54
C LYS A 376 -12.31 -21.99 6.82
N PHE A 377 -12.03 -21.08 7.75
CA PHE A 377 -12.74 -21.02 9.03
C PHE A 377 -14.18 -20.52 8.85
N LEU A 378 -14.41 -19.53 7.99
CA LEU A 378 -15.74 -19.04 7.66
C LEU A 378 -16.52 -20.01 6.74
N GLU A 379 -15.85 -20.71 5.83
CA GLU A 379 -16.49 -21.73 4.99
C GLU A 379 -16.97 -22.94 5.80
N LYS A 380 -16.22 -23.36 6.84
CA LYS A 380 -16.67 -24.40 7.79
C LYS A 380 -17.98 -24.01 8.50
N ASP A 381 -18.26 -22.71 8.60
CA ASP A 381 -19.47 -22.15 9.17
C ASP A 381 -20.61 -21.95 8.17
N GLY A 382 -20.39 -22.34 6.91
CA GLY A 382 -21.37 -22.14 5.84
C GLY A 382 -21.43 -20.72 5.31
N ILE A 383 -20.45 -19.86 5.62
CA ILE A 383 -20.41 -18.46 5.18
C ILE A 383 -19.64 -18.36 3.85
N PRO A 384 -20.30 -18.03 2.72
CA PRO A 384 -19.65 -17.97 1.41
C PRO A 384 -18.56 -16.89 1.39
N THR A 385 -17.31 -17.35 1.30
CA THR A 385 -16.13 -16.49 1.42
C THR A 385 -15.16 -16.74 0.29
N GLU A 386 -14.67 -15.67 -0.34
CA GLU A 386 -13.64 -15.76 -1.39
C GLU A 386 -12.41 -14.92 -1.05
N THR A 387 -11.30 -15.21 -1.73
CA THR A 387 -10.01 -14.56 -1.46
C THR A 387 -9.57 -13.65 -2.58
N LEU A 388 -8.93 -12.53 -2.24
CA LEU A 388 -8.29 -11.62 -3.17
C LEU A 388 -6.81 -11.42 -2.78
N VAL A 389 -5.91 -12.13 -3.46
CA VAL A 389 -4.46 -12.08 -3.19
C VAL A 389 -3.68 -11.49 -4.37
N GLY A 390 -2.49 -10.93 -4.14
CA GLY A 390 -1.67 -10.32 -5.19
C GLY A 390 -1.15 -11.32 -6.25
N GLN A 391 -0.57 -10.79 -7.33
CA GLN A 391 -0.12 -11.58 -8.51
C GLN A 391 1.12 -12.46 -8.28
N SER A 392 1.90 -12.22 -7.23
CA SER A 392 3.18 -12.94 -7.05
C SER A 392 2.95 -14.44 -6.84
N MET A 393 3.55 -15.29 -7.67
CA MET A 393 3.48 -16.75 -7.56
C MET A 393 4.57 -17.34 -6.64
N LYS A 394 5.41 -16.51 -6.00
CA LYS A 394 6.63 -16.96 -5.28
C LYS A 394 6.39 -18.04 -4.20
N ASN A 395 5.17 -18.15 -3.66
CA ASN A 395 4.79 -19.13 -2.64
C ASN A 395 3.55 -19.96 -3.04
N GLY A 396 3.30 -20.19 -4.34
CA GLY A 396 2.33 -21.19 -4.80
C GLY A 396 0.87 -20.75 -4.99
N SER A 397 0.44 -19.59 -4.47
CA SER A 397 -0.93 -19.07 -4.66
C SER A 397 -0.94 -17.57 -5.00
N GLY A 398 -0.68 -17.24 -6.27
CA GLY A 398 -0.91 -15.90 -6.82
C GLY A 398 -2.23 -15.86 -7.58
N MET A 399 -2.87 -14.69 -7.68
CA MET A 399 -4.05 -14.49 -8.52
C MET A 399 -3.70 -13.59 -9.69
N SER A 400 -4.02 -14.03 -10.90
CA SER A 400 -3.90 -13.22 -12.11
C SER A 400 -4.83 -12.01 -12.05
N GLN A 401 -4.56 -11.01 -12.89
CA GLN A 401 -5.39 -9.81 -12.92
C GLN A 401 -6.84 -10.09 -13.35
N ASP A 402 -7.02 -11.03 -14.28
CA ASP A 402 -8.34 -11.37 -14.82
C ASP A 402 -9.16 -12.13 -13.77
N GLU A 403 -8.53 -13.03 -13.00
CA GLU A 403 -9.15 -13.68 -11.84
C GLU A 403 -9.54 -12.67 -10.75
N GLN A 404 -8.68 -11.68 -10.44
CA GLN A 404 -9.00 -10.63 -9.48
C GLN A 404 -10.24 -9.82 -9.91
N ILE A 405 -10.36 -9.51 -11.19
CA ILE A 405 -11.51 -8.79 -11.75
C ILE A 405 -12.77 -9.65 -11.68
N ASP A 406 -12.67 -10.95 -11.98
CA ASP A 406 -13.80 -11.89 -11.88
C ASP A 406 -14.32 -12.01 -10.44
N VAL A 407 -13.42 -12.24 -9.47
CA VAL A 407 -13.77 -12.32 -8.04
C VAL A 407 -14.52 -11.06 -7.59
N LEU A 408 -14.04 -9.88 -8.00
CA LEU A 408 -14.70 -8.61 -7.63
C LEU A 408 -16.02 -8.39 -8.35
N LYS A 409 -16.17 -8.89 -9.57
CA LYS A 409 -17.45 -8.89 -10.28
C LYS A 409 -18.45 -9.77 -9.52
N ARG A 410 -18.07 -11.01 -9.18
CA ARG A 410 -18.89 -11.93 -8.39
C ARG A 410 -19.28 -11.36 -7.02
N PHE A 411 -18.36 -10.66 -6.34
CA PHE A 411 -18.63 -9.94 -5.10
C PHE A 411 -19.62 -8.78 -5.29
N ARG A 412 -19.49 -8.02 -6.39
CA ARG A 412 -20.42 -6.93 -6.72
C ARG A 412 -21.82 -7.48 -6.98
N ASP A 413 -21.91 -8.58 -7.71
CA ASP A 413 -23.15 -9.24 -8.12
C ASP A 413 -23.81 -10.06 -6.99
N GLY A 414 -23.26 -10.05 -5.77
CA GLY A 414 -23.84 -10.73 -4.60
C GLY A 414 -23.73 -12.27 -4.65
N LYS A 415 -22.79 -12.82 -5.41
CA LYS A 415 -22.55 -14.29 -5.44
C LYS A 415 -21.95 -14.82 -4.15
N PHE A 416 -21.28 -13.96 -3.40
CA PHE A 416 -20.77 -14.19 -2.07
C PHE A 416 -20.61 -12.82 -1.38
N ASN A 417 -20.69 -12.80 -0.06
CA ASN A 417 -20.84 -11.57 0.70
C ASN A 417 -19.63 -11.28 1.60
N VAL A 418 -18.66 -12.20 1.69
CA VAL A 418 -17.40 -12.00 2.42
C VAL A 418 -16.18 -12.12 1.50
N LEU A 419 -15.34 -11.09 1.47
CA LEU A 419 -14.09 -11.06 0.73
C LEU A 419 -12.89 -10.97 1.66
N CYS A 420 -11.97 -11.94 1.61
CA CYS A 420 -10.73 -11.94 2.40
C CYS A 420 -9.53 -11.56 1.52
N GLY A 421 -8.80 -10.49 1.86
CA GLY A 421 -7.75 -9.95 1.00
C GLY A 421 -6.44 -9.64 1.69
N THR A 422 -5.33 -9.74 0.93
CA THR A 422 -4.03 -9.22 1.38
C THR A 422 -3.85 -7.75 1.03
N SER A 423 -2.94 -7.07 1.73
CA SER A 423 -2.58 -5.66 1.47
C SER A 423 -2.10 -5.38 0.04
N VAL A 424 -1.61 -6.39 -0.70
CA VAL A 424 -1.12 -6.24 -2.08
C VAL A 424 -2.26 -6.10 -3.09
N SER A 425 -3.44 -6.60 -2.75
CA SER A 425 -4.62 -6.59 -3.62
C SER A 425 -5.42 -5.29 -3.57
N GLU A 426 -5.03 -4.36 -2.71
CA GLU A 426 -5.83 -3.19 -2.37
C GLU A 426 -5.45 -1.94 -3.18
N GLU A 427 -4.19 -1.84 -3.61
CA GLU A 427 -3.68 -0.65 -4.30
C GLU A 427 -4.15 -0.63 -5.76
N GLY A 428 -5.18 0.18 -6.02
CA GLY A 428 -5.64 0.54 -7.36
C GLY A 428 -6.62 -0.43 -8.01
N ILE A 429 -7.14 -1.41 -7.28
CA ILE A 429 -8.27 -2.23 -7.73
C ILE A 429 -9.56 -1.65 -7.14
N ASP A 430 -10.59 -1.40 -7.95
CA ASP A 430 -11.86 -0.82 -7.48
C ASP A 430 -12.70 -1.86 -6.74
N VAL A 431 -12.49 -1.96 -5.42
CA VAL A 431 -13.30 -2.79 -4.53
C VAL A 431 -14.69 -2.16 -4.40
N PRO A 432 -15.79 -2.93 -4.58
CA PRO A 432 -17.15 -2.46 -4.34
C PRO A 432 -17.34 -1.85 -2.95
N SER A 433 -18.35 -0.99 -2.79
CA SER A 433 -18.72 -0.51 -1.46
C SER A 433 -19.10 -1.67 -0.56
N VAL A 434 -18.60 -1.63 0.67
CA VAL A 434 -18.84 -2.61 1.72
C VAL A 434 -19.44 -1.92 2.94
N ASP A 435 -20.24 -2.68 3.69
CA ASP A 435 -20.87 -2.25 4.94
C ASP A 435 -19.89 -2.39 6.11
N TYR A 436 -19.08 -3.45 6.10
CA TYR A 436 -18.05 -3.69 7.12
C TYR A 436 -16.68 -3.96 6.50
N ALA A 437 -15.66 -3.32 7.06
CA ALA A 437 -14.27 -3.71 6.80
C ALA A 437 -13.57 -4.08 8.11
N ILE A 438 -13.05 -5.29 8.16
CA ILE A 438 -12.36 -5.84 9.32
C ILE A 438 -10.87 -5.90 9.03
N PHE A 439 -10.06 -5.28 9.88
CA PHE A 439 -8.61 -5.33 9.82
C PHE A 439 -8.09 -6.31 10.86
N HIS A 440 -7.64 -7.48 10.41
CA HIS A 440 -7.14 -8.55 11.27
C HIS A 440 -5.87 -8.14 12.03
N GLU A 441 -5.00 -7.36 11.39
CA GLU A 441 -3.74 -6.87 11.95
C GLU A 441 -3.63 -5.36 11.73
N ALA A 442 -2.98 -4.68 12.68
CA ALA A 442 -2.68 -3.26 12.53
C ALA A 442 -1.56 -3.08 11.51
N VAL A 443 -1.73 -2.18 10.55
CA VAL A 443 -0.68 -1.85 9.59
C VAL A 443 0.03 -0.57 10.02
N PRO A 444 1.37 -0.56 10.11
CA PRO A 444 2.15 0.59 10.59
C PRO A 444 2.17 1.79 9.62
N SER A 445 1.45 1.70 8.49
CA SER A 445 1.37 2.73 7.46
C SER A 445 0.03 3.46 7.54
N GLU A 446 0.11 4.74 7.88
CA GLU A 446 -0.99 5.70 7.89
C GLU A 446 -1.64 5.85 6.51
N ILE A 447 -0.82 5.83 5.45
CA ILE A 447 -1.27 5.89 4.04
C ILE A 447 -2.24 4.75 3.75
N ARG A 448 -1.85 3.53 4.10
CA ARG A 448 -2.69 2.34 3.89
C ARG A 448 -3.94 2.40 4.76
N ALA A 449 -3.82 2.79 6.03
CA ALA A 449 -4.99 2.94 6.91
C ALA A 449 -6.02 3.93 6.37
N ILE A 450 -5.58 5.06 5.79
CA ILE A 450 -6.46 6.07 5.18
C ILE A 450 -7.08 5.56 3.87
N GLN A 451 -6.28 4.94 2.99
CA GLN A 451 -6.74 4.40 1.71
C GLN A 451 -7.79 3.28 1.90
N ARG A 452 -7.59 2.44 2.92
CA ARG A 452 -8.50 1.38 3.35
C ARG A 452 -9.86 1.92 3.73
N ARG A 453 -9.88 2.95 4.58
CA ARG A 453 -11.12 3.59 5.05
C ARG A 453 -11.88 4.27 3.92
N GLY A 454 -11.16 4.86 2.97
CA GLY A 454 -11.72 5.54 1.80
C GLY A 454 -12.54 4.69 0.82
N ARG A 455 -12.50 3.38 0.98
CA ARG A 455 -13.22 2.40 0.14
C ARG A 455 -14.45 1.85 0.86
N ILE A 456 -14.62 2.18 2.14
CA ILE A 456 -15.77 1.85 2.98
C ILE A 456 -16.80 2.96 2.82
N GLY A 457 -18.07 2.59 2.67
CA GLY A 457 -19.17 3.55 2.75
C GLY A 457 -19.29 4.58 1.62
N ARG A 458 -18.86 4.26 0.38
CA ARG A 458 -19.10 5.17 -0.77
C ARG A 458 -20.61 5.44 -1.00
N HIS A 459 -21.48 4.50 -0.63
CA HIS A 459 -22.94 4.60 -0.79
C HIS A 459 -23.72 4.58 0.54
N SER A 460 -23.29 3.85 1.58
CA SER A 460 -23.92 3.77 2.93
C SER A 460 -22.93 4.14 4.06
N ALA A 461 -23.41 4.30 5.31
CA ALA A 461 -22.53 4.46 6.48
C ALA A 461 -21.85 3.11 6.79
N GLY A 462 -20.61 2.92 6.33
CA GLY A 462 -19.87 1.69 6.60
C GLY A 462 -19.05 1.76 7.90
N LYS A 463 -18.78 0.60 8.50
CA LYS A 463 -18.04 0.46 9.77
C LYS A 463 -16.66 -0.14 9.55
N ALA A 464 -15.62 0.53 10.03
CA ALA A 464 -14.24 0.06 10.00
C ALA A 464 -13.86 -0.51 11.38
N ILE A 465 -13.57 -1.81 11.42
CA ILE A 465 -13.29 -2.56 12.66
C ILE A 465 -11.83 -2.98 12.67
N PHE A 466 -11.09 -2.58 13.71
CA PHE A 466 -9.68 -2.91 13.88
C PHE A 466 -9.49 -3.88 15.04
N LEU A 467 -8.93 -5.06 14.74
CA LEU A 467 -8.58 -6.04 15.75
C LEU A 467 -7.17 -5.79 16.28
N ILE A 468 -7.04 -5.60 17.59
CA ILE A 468 -5.78 -5.25 18.24
C ILE A 468 -5.47 -6.28 19.33
N THR A 469 -4.38 -7.03 19.18
CA THR A 469 -3.90 -7.91 20.26
C THR A 469 -3.13 -7.08 21.28
N ARG A 470 -3.55 -7.09 22.55
CA ARG A 470 -2.90 -6.30 23.62
C ARG A 470 -1.50 -6.81 23.94
N GLY A 471 -0.58 -5.88 24.19
CA GLY A 471 0.79 -6.20 24.59
C GLY A 471 1.60 -6.93 23.51
N THR A 472 1.22 -6.82 22.23
CA THR A 472 1.98 -7.34 21.08
C THR A 472 2.36 -6.24 20.11
N ARG A 473 3.07 -6.59 19.03
CA ARG A 473 3.37 -5.67 17.92
C ARG A 473 2.15 -5.00 17.30
N ASP A 474 0.97 -5.61 17.35
CA ASP A 474 -0.24 -5.01 16.78
C ASP A 474 -0.60 -3.69 17.47
N GLU A 475 -0.57 -3.68 18.80
CA GLU A 475 -0.84 -2.48 19.59
C GLU A 475 0.19 -1.38 19.30
N ALA A 476 1.47 -1.74 19.19
CA ALA A 476 2.53 -0.81 18.83
C ALA A 476 2.33 -0.22 17.41
N TYR A 477 1.95 -1.04 16.44
CA TYR A 477 1.66 -0.60 15.06
C TYR A 477 0.42 0.27 14.98
N PHE A 478 -0.62 -0.06 15.76
CA PHE A 478 -1.83 0.74 15.86
C PHE A 478 -1.52 2.15 16.36
N PHE A 479 -0.88 2.29 17.53
CA PHE A 479 -0.52 3.60 18.09
C PHE A 479 0.47 4.35 17.20
N SER A 480 1.42 3.65 16.56
CA SER A 480 2.34 4.27 15.60
C SER A 480 1.58 4.88 14.41
N SER A 481 0.62 4.15 13.85
CA SER A 481 -0.20 4.61 12.72
C SER A 481 -1.05 5.83 13.09
N MET A 482 -1.72 5.78 14.26
CA MET A 482 -2.51 6.91 14.78
C MET A 482 -1.66 8.17 14.99
N ASN A 483 -0.47 8.01 15.57
CA ASN A 483 0.45 9.12 15.78
C ASN A 483 0.95 9.71 14.45
N LYS A 484 1.25 8.88 13.46
CA LYS A 484 1.64 9.35 12.12
C LYS A 484 0.49 10.06 11.41
N GLU A 485 -0.73 9.56 11.48
CA GLU A 485 -1.92 10.22 10.92
C GLU A 485 -2.14 11.59 11.56
N ARG A 486 -2.05 11.69 12.89
CA ARG A 486 -2.17 12.97 13.62
C ARG A 486 -1.08 13.96 13.20
N LYS A 487 0.17 13.51 13.10
CA LYS A 487 1.29 14.33 12.62
C LYS A 487 1.09 14.78 11.18
N MET A 488 0.63 13.90 10.29
CA MET A 488 0.29 14.23 8.92
C MET A 488 -0.76 15.35 8.86
N LYS A 489 -1.88 15.19 9.57
CA LYS A 489 -2.95 16.20 9.60
C LYS A 489 -2.44 17.56 10.11
N LYS A 490 -1.58 17.54 11.14
CA LYS A 490 -0.92 18.76 11.65
C LYS A 490 -0.05 19.42 10.57
N VAL A 491 0.86 18.66 9.94
CA VAL A 491 1.74 19.18 8.88
C VAL A 491 0.93 19.76 7.72
N LEU A 492 -0.13 19.08 7.29
CA LEU A 492 -1.00 19.56 6.21
C LEU A 492 -1.71 20.86 6.56
N ARG A 493 -2.21 21.00 7.81
CA ARG A 493 -2.81 22.24 8.28
C ARG A 493 -1.79 23.38 8.33
N ASP A 494 -0.61 23.12 8.91
CA ASP A 494 0.45 24.11 9.01
C ASP A 494 0.91 24.57 7.60
N MET A 495 0.96 23.66 6.61
CA MET A 495 1.25 23.98 5.20
C MET A 495 0.14 24.78 4.51
N LYS A 496 -1.13 24.54 4.88
CA LYS A 496 -2.29 25.29 4.37
C LYS A 496 -2.29 26.72 4.88
N GLU A 497 -1.91 26.93 6.14
CA GLU A 497 -1.85 28.24 6.79
C GLU A 497 -0.63 29.07 6.33
N THR A 498 0.54 28.44 6.22
CA THR A 498 1.78 29.13 5.86
C THR A 498 1.91 29.42 4.36
N GLY A 499 1.16 28.71 3.51
CA GLY A 499 1.24 28.78 2.05
C GLY A 499 2.61 28.31 1.54
N ILE A 500 2.67 27.22 0.79
CA ILE A 500 3.93 26.84 0.14
C ILE A 500 4.19 27.79 -1.02
N VAL A 501 4.79 28.94 -0.72
CA VAL A 501 5.54 29.70 -1.71
C VAL A 501 6.94 29.15 -1.67
N ASN A 502 7.21 28.16 -2.52
CA ASN A 502 8.57 27.98 -3.01
C ASN A 502 8.97 29.35 -3.61
N LYS A 503 9.85 30.09 -2.91
CA LYS A 503 10.53 31.26 -3.48
C LYS A 503 11.01 30.84 -4.86
N LYS A 504 10.59 31.58 -5.91
CA LYS A 504 10.87 31.30 -7.32
C LYS A 504 12.30 30.79 -7.47
N ARG A 505 12.45 29.53 -7.90
CA ARG A 505 13.71 28.95 -8.34
C ARG A 505 13.58 28.58 -9.81
N ASN A 506 14.53 29.04 -10.59
CA ASN A 506 14.61 28.93 -12.03
C ASN A 506 15.15 27.53 -12.35
N LEU A 507 14.91 26.97 -13.54
CA LEU A 507 15.45 25.65 -13.92
C LEU A 507 16.99 25.57 -13.76
N MET A 508 17.69 26.71 -13.88
CA MET A 508 19.14 26.82 -13.68
C MET A 508 19.58 26.65 -12.23
N ASP A 509 18.72 26.96 -11.24
CA ASP A 509 19.03 26.80 -9.81
C ASP A 509 18.98 25.33 -9.36
N TRP A 510 18.55 24.43 -10.25
CA TRP A 510 18.41 22.99 -10.01
C TRP A 510 19.52 22.16 -10.65
N ALA A 511 20.33 22.77 -11.53
CA ALA A 511 21.43 22.10 -12.23
C ALA A 511 22.78 22.31 -11.53
N SER A 512 22.80 23.08 -10.44
CA SER A 512 24.00 23.51 -9.70
C SER A 512 24.11 22.94 -8.27
N ASP A 513 23.19 22.05 -7.88
CA ASP A 513 23.29 21.15 -6.71
C ASP A 513 23.32 19.70 -7.20
#